data_AF-A0A0K2VI14-F1
#
_entry.id   AF-A0A0K2VI14-F1
#
_cell.length_a   1.000
_cell.length_b   1.000
_cell.length_c   1.000
_cell.angle_alpha   90.00
_cell.angle_beta   90.00
_cell.angle_gamma   90.00
#
_symmetry.space_group_name_H-M   'P 1'
#
loop_
_entity.id
_entity.type
_entity.pdbx_description
1 polymer ?
#
loop_
_entity_poly.entity_id
_entity_poly.type
_entity_poly.pdbx_seq_one_letter_code
_entity_poly.pdbx_strand_id
1 'polypeptide(L)' 'MAKYCETTHEHPFPWTHLAESLFRRYPNPFATHVLSEDTLYREVLPDGRLYSRRFLTKTNKLPKWGEKVLVNVR' A
#
# COMPACT_ATOMS: atom_id res chain seq x y z
N MET A 1 -4.35 19.97 -10.92
CA MET A 1 -5.80 19.71 -10.77
C MET A 1 -5.96 18.44 -9.95
N ALA A 2 -6.58 18.51 -8.77
CA ALA A 2 -6.83 17.32 -7.95
C ALA A 2 -8.00 16.53 -8.53
N LYS A 3 -7.93 15.19 -8.48
CA LYS A 3 -9.04 14.29 -8.82
C LYS A 3 -9.38 13.46 -7.58
N TYR A 4 -10.66 13.47 -7.20
CA TYR A 4 -11.20 12.62 -6.13
C TYR A 4 -11.73 11.32 -6.74
N CYS A 5 -11.52 10.19 -6.06
CA CYS A 5 -12.02 8.87 -6.46
C CYS A 5 -12.44 8.09 -5.21
N GLU A 6 -13.58 7.42 -5.28
CA GLU A 6 -14.19 6.67 -4.17
C GLU A 6 -14.70 5.31 -4.67
N THR A 7 -14.53 4.27 -3.88
CA THR A 7 -15.01 2.91 -4.17
C THR A 7 -15.29 2.17 -2.87
N THR A 8 -16.40 1.45 -2.81
CA THR A 8 -16.82 0.65 -1.66
C THR A 8 -16.83 -0.83 -2.02
N HIS A 9 -16.35 -1.69 -1.11
CA HIS A 9 -16.35 -3.13 -1.29
C HIS A 9 -16.63 -3.84 0.04
N GLU A 10 -17.37 -4.95 -0.02
CA GLU A 10 -17.73 -5.77 1.13
C GLU A 10 -17.03 -7.13 1.06
N HIS A 11 -16.46 -7.54 2.19
CA HIS A 11 -15.80 -8.84 2.32
C HIS A 11 -16.59 -9.74 3.28
N PRO A 12 -16.93 -10.98 2.89
CA PRO A 12 -17.70 -11.90 3.72
C PRO A 12 -16.81 -12.62 4.75
N PHE A 13 -15.98 -11.88 5.49
CA PHE A 13 -15.07 -12.42 6.51
C PHE A 13 -15.18 -11.64 7.82
N PRO A 14 -14.94 -12.28 8.98
CA PRO A 14 -14.89 -11.58 10.26
C PRO A 14 -13.85 -10.45 10.25
N TRP A 15 -14.15 -9.39 11.01
CA TRP A 15 -13.27 -8.23 11.13
C TRP A 15 -11.83 -8.59 11.52
N THR A 16 -11.66 -9.54 12.44
CA THR A 16 -10.34 -10.00 12.91
C THR A 16 -9.50 -10.58 11.78
N HIS A 17 -10.09 -11.37 10.88
CA HIS A 17 -9.40 -11.93 9.71
C HIS A 17 -9.00 -10.82 8.72
N LEU A 18 -9.89 -9.87 8.48
CA LEU A 18 -9.60 -8.72 7.60
C LEU A 18 -8.45 -7.88 8.17
N ALA A 19 -8.52 -7.53 9.45
CA ALA A 19 -7.49 -6.75 10.14
C ALA A 19 -6.13 -7.46 10.10
N GLU A 20 -6.08 -8.77 10.37
CA GLU A 20 -4.85 -9.56 10.30
C GLU A 20 -4.30 -9.62 8.86
N SER A 21 -5.18 -9.86 7.88
CA SER A 21 -4.81 -9.94 6.47
C SER A 21 -4.17 -8.64 5.97
N LEU A 22 -4.56 -7.48 6.51
CA LEU A 22 -3.97 -6.19 6.14
C LEU A 22 -2.48 -6.13 6.52
N PHE A 23 -2.11 -6.71 7.66
CA PHE A 23 -0.71 -6.77 8.11
C PHE A 23 0.08 -7.86 7.41
N ARG A 24 -0.58 -8.93 6.93
CA ARG A 24 0.04 -10.08 6.24
C ARG A 24 -0.20 -10.11 4.74
N ARG A 25 -0.64 -9.00 4.14
CA ARG A 25 -1.07 -8.94 2.74
C ARG A 25 0.04 -9.27 1.76
N TYR A 26 1.29 -8.99 2.11
CA TYR A 26 2.44 -9.23 1.23
C TYR A 26 3.33 -10.34 1.78
N PRO A 27 3.87 -11.21 0.90
CA PRO A 27 3.66 -11.23 -0.56
C PRO A 27 2.28 -11.83 -0.95
N ASN A 28 1.73 -11.44 -2.11
CA ASN A 28 0.57 -12.11 -2.71
C ASN A 28 0.62 -12.08 -4.26
N PRO A 29 -0.04 -13.03 -4.94
CA PRO A 29 -0.02 -13.12 -6.42
C PRO A 29 -0.58 -11.90 -7.15
N PHE A 30 -1.46 -11.12 -6.52
CA PHE A 30 -2.09 -9.94 -7.13
C PHE A 30 -1.24 -8.66 -6.98
N ALA A 31 -0.14 -8.73 -6.22
CA ALA A 31 0.69 -7.58 -5.92
C ALA A 31 2.20 -7.87 -6.03
N THR A 32 2.57 -8.58 -7.09
CA THR A 32 3.97 -8.90 -7.45
C THR A 32 4.86 -7.66 -7.65
N HIS A 33 4.26 -6.49 -7.87
CA HIS A 33 4.97 -5.21 -8.00
C HIS A 33 5.47 -4.66 -6.66
N VAL A 34 5.08 -5.24 -5.52
CA VAL A 34 5.59 -4.87 -4.18
C VAL A 34 6.85 -5.68 -3.90
N LEU A 35 7.98 -4.98 -3.76
CA LEU A 35 9.30 -5.58 -3.59
C LEU A 35 9.65 -5.84 -2.12
N SER A 36 9.33 -4.86 -1.26
CA SER A 36 9.59 -4.96 0.17
C SER A 36 8.53 -4.20 0.97
N GLU A 37 8.37 -4.60 2.22
CA GLU A 37 7.54 -3.91 3.19
C GLU A 37 8.20 -3.97 4.58
N ASP A 38 8.39 -2.80 5.18
CA ASP A 38 9.08 -2.63 6.45
C ASP A 38 8.16 -1.90 7.45
N THR A 39 8.07 -2.39 8.69
CA THR A 39 7.41 -1.64 9.78
C THR A 39 8.43 -0.76 10.46
N LEU A 40 8.36 0.56 10.20
CA LEU A 40 9.29 1.53 10.78
C LEU A 40 8.96 1.89 12.22
N TYR A 41 7.67 1.84 12.56
CA TYR A 41 7.18 2.21 13.89
C TYR A 41 5.83 1.56 14.18
N ARG A 42 5.62 1.15 15.43
CA ARG A 42 4.35 0.59 15.92
C ARG A 42 4.18 0.86 17.40
N GLU A 43 3.01 1.35 17.79
CA GLU A 43 2.63 1.59 19.17
C GLU A 43 1.13 1.37 19.38
N VAL A 44 0.72 1.13 20.62
CA VAL A 44 -0.67 1.22 21.03
C VAL A 44 -0.88 2.60 21.64
N LEU A 45 -1.78 3.37 21.05
CA LEU A 45 -2.12 4.72 21.50
C LEU A 45 -2.90 4.66 22.84
N PRO A 46 -2.96 5.78 23.60
CA PRO A 46 -3.67 5.82 24.89
C PRO A 46 -5.16 5.43 24.82
N ASP A 47 -5.79 5.57 23.65
CA ASP A 47 -7.18 5.18 23.38
C ASP A 47 -7.33 3.71 22.95
N GLY A 48 -6.25 2.92 23.00
CA GLY A 48 -6.23 1.49 22.67
C GLY A 48 -6.07 1.17 21.19
N ARG A 49 -5.93 2.17 20.30
CA ARG A 49 -5.73 1.91 18.86
C ARG A 49 -4.29 1.54 18.54
N LEU A 50 -4.11 0.59 17.62
CA LEU A 50 -2.80 0.24 17.07
C LEU A 50 -2.40 1.23 15.98
N TYR A 51 -1.36 2.03 16.22
CA TYR A 51 -0.75 2.88 15.20
C TYR A 51 0.43 2.13 14.55
N SER A 52 0.54 2.20 13.23
CA SER A 52 1.65 1.58 12.48
C SER A 52 2.08 2.44 11.32
N ARG A 53 3.38 2.73 11.24
CA ARG A 53 4.00 3.37 10.08
C ARG A 53 4.82 2.34 9.32
N ARG A 54 4.46 2.11 8.05
CA ARG A 54 5.10 1.12 7.18
C ARG A 54 5.65 1.79 5.94
N PHE A 55 6.79 1.31 5.45
CA PHE A 55 7.38 1.72 4.18
C PHE A 55 7.26 0.56 3.19
N LEU A 56 6.79 0.85 1.97
CA LEU A 56 6.61 -0.14 0.93
C LEU A 56 7.39 0.29 -0.31
N THR A 57 8.28 -0.57 -0.79
CA THR A 57 8.98 -0.36 -2.06
C THR A 57 8.22 -1.07 -3.16
N LYS A 58 7.93 -0.37 -4.27
CA LYS A 58 7.14 -0.91 -5.38
C LYS A 58 7.76 -0.57 -6.73
N THR A 59 7.63 -1.46 -7.70
CA THR A 59 7.93 -1.13 -9.09
C THR A 59 6.82 -0.26 -9.66
N ASN A 60 7.16 0.88 -10.27
CA ASN A 60 6.22 1.68 -11.04
C ASN A 60 6.86 2.04 -12.39
N LYS A 61 6.44 1.35 -13.45
CA LYS A 61 6.92 1.63 -14.81
C LYS A 61 6.17 2.84 -15.36
N LEU A 62 6.91 3.85 -15.80
CA LEU A 62 6.32 4.98 -16.49
C LEU A 62 5.66 4.50 -17.79
N PRO A 63 4.55 5.14 -18.22
CA PRO A 63 4.09 4.98 -19.58
C PRO A 63 5.19 5.36 -20.58
N LYS A 64 5.24 4.72 -21.76
CA LYS A 64 6.29 4.95 -22.77
C LYS A 64 6.50 6.42 -23.16
N TRP A 65 5.44 7.22 -23.17
CA TRP A 65 5.55 8.65 -23.43
C TRP A 65 6.23 9.40 -22.28
N GLY A 66 5.98 8.99 -21.03
CA GLY A 66 6.56 9.58 -19.83
C GLY A 66 8.05 9.28 -19.70
N GLU A 67 8.49 8.11 -20.15
CA GLU A 67 9.93 7.77 -20.24
C GLU A 67 10.68 8.82 -21.08
N LYS A 68 10.14 9.20 -22.25
CA LYS A 68 10.77 10.18 -23.14
C LYS A 68 10.90 11.57 -22.53
N VAL A 69 9.93 11.97 -21.69
CA VAL A 69 9.83 13.32 -21.13
C VAL A 69 10.55 13.44 -19.79
N LEU A 70 10.49 12.42 -18.94
CA LEU A 70 10.98 12.49 -17.56
C LEU A 70 12.35 11.86 -17.35
N VAL A 71 12.75 10.87 -18.16
CA VAL A 71 14.06 10.19 -17.98
C VAL A 71 15.21 11.03 -18.56
N ASN A 72 14.92 11.91 -19.51
CA ASN A 72 15.90 12.82 -20.13
C ASN A 72 16.02 14.18 -19.41
N VAL A 73 15.34 14.38 -18.27
CA VAL A 73 15.58 15.53 -17.40
C VAL A 73 16.68 15.13 -16.42
N ARG A 74 17.93 15.24 -16.86
CA ARG A 74 19.12 15.23 -16.02
C ARG A 74 19.77 16.59 -16.06
#